data_AF-A0A375AGL8-F1
#
_entry.id   AF-A0A375AGL8-F1
#
_cell.length_a   1.000
_cell.length_b   1.000
_cell.length_c   1.000
_cell.angle_alpha   90.00
_cell.angle_beta   90.00
_cell.angle_gamma   90.00
#
_symmetry.space_group_name_H-M   'P 1'
#
loop_
_entity.id
_entity.type
_entity.pdbx_description
1 polymer ?
#
loop_
_entity_poly.entity_id
_entity_poly.type
_entity_poly.pdbx_seq_one_letter_code
_entity_poly.pdbx_strand_id
1 'polypeptide(L)'
;MTHPTVDIIAQLAQIAPDSALAQARAVREAATRHTQGSYDVLFSHPPQGNLSLALRFFIASHVSTLHDNAALAQFYAGRLADFPTPARDEALTQALAHAERLTRHPVAATPAHLHELQQAGWSDDDIVTLSQLVAFVSFQSRLVVGLQQLTTAAPLVANTADVTAGHWHTQPLTHSNKTAPTAFTQGELGWEPWIAAKPLAAFSEEEQAVLARFGHTESDYFRLLGRNLPLLEQRTLTDKGIFYTSGGLPRSERELAATVVSKVNGCIYCASVHARKASQLSKQDDAVQRLLNVPPGGSLAAGQDPRWQAIITFAARLSATPAQVSSHDVDSLRAAGLDTQAILDLIQSTAFFAWANRLMLTLGEPFWPSH
;
A
#
# COMPACT_ATOMS: atom_id res chain seq x y z
N MET A 1 0.72 -33.45 -4.94
CA MET A 1 0.85 -32.68 -6.20
C MET A 1 0.24 -31.33 -5.93
N THR A 2 1.06 -30.29 -5.80
CA THR A 2 0.58 -28.92 -5.57
C THR A 2 -0.17 -28.49 -6.81
N HIS A 3 -1.46 -28.18 -6.70
CA HIS A 3 -2.15 -27.44 -7.76
C HIS A 3 -1.30 -26.21 -8.09
N PRO A 4 -1.00 -25.90 -9.36
CA PRO A 4 -0.29 -24.68 -9.70
C PRO A 4 -1.11 -23.53 -9.12
N THR A 5 -0.55 -22.83 -8.13
CA THR A 5 -1.16 -21.65 -7.54
C THR A 5 -1.32 -20.63 -8.65
N VAL A 6 -2.55 -20.25 -8.94
CA VAL A 6 -2.86 -19.27 -9.99
C VAL A 6 -2.25 -17.92 -9.58
N ASP A 7 -1.29 -17.38 -10.34
CA ASP A 7 -0.81 -16.00 -10.16
C ASP A 7 -1.84 -15.05 -10.78
N ILE A 8 -2.78 -14.59 -9.95
CA ILE A 8 -3.87 -13.69 -10.37
C ILE A 8 -3.31 -12.39 -10.96
N ILE A 9 -2.21 -11.87 -10.41
CA ILE A 9 -1.60 -10.63 -10.89
C ILE A 9 -1.03 -10.82 -12.29
N ALA A 10 -0.34 -11.94 -12.55
CA ALA A 10 0.16 -12.23 -13.89
C ALA A 10 -0.97 -12.37 -14.93
N GLN A 11 -2.08 -13.01 -14.55
CA GLN A 11 -3.26 -13.14 -15.41
C GLN A 11 -3.88 -11.77 -15.72
N LEU A 12 -4.13 -10.95 -14.69
CA LEU A 12 -4.76 -9.62 -14.86
C LEU A 12 -3.88 -8.63 -15.60
N ALA A 13 -2.56 -8.70 -15.40
CA ALA A 13 -1.59 -7.89 -16.13
C ALA A 13 -1.26 -8.46 -17.52
N GLN A 14 -1.82 -9.62 -17.90
CA GLN A 14 -1.60 -10.30 -19.19
C GLN A 14 -0.12 -10.54 -19.50
N ILE A 15 0.64 -11.00 -18.50
CA ILE A 15 2.07 -11.24 -18.62
C ILE A 15 2.31 -12.50 -19.46
N ALA A 16 2.99 -12.36 -20.60
CA ALA A 16 3.37 -13.51 -21.43
C ALA A 16 4.41 -14.39 -20.68
N PRO A 17 4.25 -15.72 -20.62
CA PRO A 17 5.11 -16.62 -19.84
C PRO A 17 6.61 -16.53 -20.16
N ASP A 18 6.96 -16.28 -21.42
CA ASP A 18 8.37 -16.22 -21.87
C ASP A 18 8.94 -14.78 -21.90
N SER A 19 8.19 -13.79 -21.40
CA SER A 19 8.61 -12.39 -21.41
C SER A 19 9.73 -12.11 -20.39
N ALA A 20 10.52 -11.06 -20.64
CA ALA A 20 11.50 -10.56 -19.66
C ALA A 20 10.84 -10.21 -18.31
N LEU A 21 9.58 -9.78 -18.31
CA LEU A 21 8.83 -9.50 -17.10
C LEU A 21 8.50 -10.78 -16.32
N ALA A 22 8.08 -11.85 -17.00
CA ALA A 22 7.85 -13.14 -16.36
C ALA A 22 9.13 -13.69 -15.71
N GLN A 23 10.27 -13.57 -16.40
CA GLN A 23 11.58 -13.95 -15.87
C GLN A 23 11.95 -13.11 -14.63
N ALA A 24 11.78 -11.78 -14.70
CA ALA A 24 12.05 -10.90 -13.56
C ALA A 24 11.14 -11.23 -12.36
N ARG A 25 9.87 -11.57 -12.58
CA ARG A 25 8.94 -12.00 -11.52
C ARG A 25 9.31 -13.36 -10.93
N ALA A 26 9.88 -14.26 -11.71
CA ALA A 26 10.42 -15.52 -11.19
C ALA A 26 11.64 -15.29 -10.28
N VAL A 27 12.50 -14.31 -10.60
CA VAL A 27 13.58 -13.86 -9.70
C VAL A 27 13.03 -13.23 -8.42
N ARG A 28 11.85 -12.59 -8.49
CA ARG A 28 11.12 -11.98 -7.35
C ARG A 28 9.98 -12.84 -6.82
N GLU A 29 10.10 -14.17 -6.92
CA GLU A 29 8.97 -15.07 -6.68
C GLU A 29 8.43 -15.00 -5.24
N ALA A 30 9.24 -14.64 -4.23
CA ALA A 30 8.76 -14.39 -2.88
C ALA A 30 7.69 -13.28 -2.81
N ALA A 31 7.90 -12.14 -3.48
CA ALA A 31 6.92 -11.05 -3.52
C ALA A 31 5.63 -11.49 -4.22
N THR A 32 5.74 -12.26 -5.31
CA THR A 32 4.60 -12.82 -6.04
C THR A 32 3.80 -13.79 -5.18
N ARG A 33 4.47 -14.77 -4.55
CA ARG A 33 3.85 -15.80 -3.74
C ARG A 33 3.10 -15.22 -2.55
N HIS A 34 3.70 -14.26 -1.84
CA HIS A 34 3.09 -13.67 -0.65
C HIS A 34 2.01 -12.62 -0.98
N THR A 35 2.08 -12.01 -2.16
CA THR A 35 0.95 -11.26 -2.74
C THR A 35 -0.24 -12.18 -2.98
N GLN A 36 -0.03 -13.35 -3.59
CA GLN A 36 -1.08 -14.34 -3.79
C GLN A 36 -1.59 -14.89 -2.45
N GLY A 37 -0.71 -15.15 -1.48
CA GLY A 37 -1.11 -15.57 -0.13
C GLY A 37 -2.00 -14.55 0.59
N SER A 38 -1.75 -13.25 0.40
CA SER A 38 -2.63 -12.19 0.94
C SER A 38 -4.04 -12.25 0.33
N TYR A 39 -4.14 -12.52 -0.98
CA TYR A 39 -5.43 -12.79 -1.64
C TYR A 39 -6.09 -14.03 -1.04
N ASP A 40 -5.36 -15.13 -0.91
CA ASP A 40 -5.91 -16.39 -0.42
C ASP A 40 -6.46 -16.26 1.01
N VAL A 41 -5.76 -15.54 1.90
CA VAL A 41 -6.25 -15.23 3.25
C VAL A 41 -7.51 -14.38 3.21
N LEU A 42 -7.56 -13.36 2.35
CA LEU A 42 -8.71 -12.46 2.25
C LEU A 42 -9.94 -13.10 1.59
N PHE A 43 -9.77 -14.07 0.68
CA PHE A 43 -10.87 -14.51 -0.19
C PHE A 43 -11.14 -16.02 -0.21
N SER A 44 -10.37 -16.84 0.51
CA SER A 44 -10.55 -18.31 0.49
C SER A 44 -11.14 -18.90 1.77
N HIS A 45 -11.01 -18.21 2.91
CA HIS A 45 -11.47 -18.72 4.20
C HIS A 45 -12.81 -18.07 4.59
N PRO A 46 -13.83 -18.85 5.00
CA PRO A 46 -15.04 -18.27 5.57
C PRO A 46 -14.67 -17.46 6.81
N PRO A 47 -15.15 -16.21 6.93
CA PRO A 47 -14.66 -15.29 7.95
C PRO A 47 -14.98 -15.76 9.37
N GLN A 48 -14.12 -15.36 10.31
CA GLN A 48 -14.56 -15.03 11.66
C GLN A 48 -15.09 -13.58 11.57
N GLY A 49 -16.38 -13.34 11.84
CA GLY A 49 -16.97 -11.99 11.85
C GLY A 49 -17.96 -11.66 10.72
N ASN A 50 -18.31 -10.37 10.61
CA ASN A 50 -19.39 -9.86 9.76
C ASN A 50 -18.96 -9.64 8.30
N LEU A 51 -17.66 -9.67 8.02
CA LEU A 51 -17.11 -9.46 6.67
C LEU A 51 -17.14 -10.74 5.81
N SER A 52 -18.34 -11.16 5.39
CA SER A 52 -18.59 -12.33 4.51
C SER A 52 -17.79 -12.30 3.21
N LEU A 53 -17.52 -13.47 2.58
CA LEU A 53 -16.85 -13.52 1.28
C LEU A 53 -17.59 -12.72 0.21
N ALA A 54 -18.92 -12.79 0.18
CA ALA A 54 -19.76 -11.99 -0.70
C ALA A 54 -19.49 -10.49 -0.50
N LEU A 55 -19.41 -10.04 0.75
CA LEU A 55 -19.14 -8.64 1.08
C LEU A 55 -17.70 -8.24 0.73
N ARG A 56 -16.71 -9.11 0.94
CA ARG A 56 -15.32 -8.87 0.53
C ARG A 56 -15.19 -8.70 -0.97
N PHE A 57 -15.80 -9.58 -1.77
CA PHE A 57 -15.79 -9.48 -3.23
C PHE A 57 -16.55 -8.24 -3.72
N PHE A 58 -17.67 -7.89 -3.09
CA PHE A 58 -18.42 -6.68 -3.41
C PHE A 58 -17.60 -5.41 -3.17
N ILE A 59 -16.97 -5.28 -1.99
CA ILE A 59 -16.11 -4.14 -1.64
C ILE A 59 -14.87 -4.12 -2.54
N ALA A 60 -14.25 -5.26 -2.82
CA ALA A 60 -13.10 -5.36 -3.71
C ALA A 60 -13.44 -4.90 -5.14
N SER A 61 -14.61 -5.28 -5.66
CA SER A 61 -15.11 -4.80 -6.94
C SER A 61 -15.31 -3.28 -6.91
N HIS A 62 -15.94 -2.75 -5.86
CA HIS A 62 -16.17 -1.31 -5.70
C HIS A 62 -14.85 -0.52 -5.66
N VAL A 63 -13.90 -0.94 -4.83
CA VAL A 63 -12.56 -0.33 -4.72
C VAL A 63 -11.83 -0.38 -6.06
N SER A 64 -11.92 -1.48 -6.79
CA SER A 64 -11.31 -1.60 -8.12
C SER A 64 -11.88 -0.59 -9.12
N THR A 65 -13.19 -0.31 -9.06
CA THR A 65 -13.83 0.76 -9.83
C THR A 65 -13.33 2.16 -9.41
N LEU A 66 -13.12 2.41 -8.11
CA LEU A 66 -12.57 3.69 -7.65
C LEU A 66 -11.14 3.95 -8.17
N HIS A 67 -10.37 2.90 -8.45
CA HIS A 67 -9.05 2.98 -9.09
C HIS A 67 -9.09 2.97 -10.62
N ASP A 68 -10.27 2.98 -11.24
CA ASP A 68 -10.45 2.87 -12.69
C ASP A 68 -9.76 1.63 -13.30
N ASN A 69 -9.74 0.52 -12.56
CA ASN A 69 -9.13 -0.74 -13.00
C ASN A 69 -10.21 -1.73 -13.43
N ALA A 70 -10.61 -1.65 -14.70
CA ALA A 70 -11.68 -2.47 -15.26
C ALA A 70 -11.42 -3.98 -15.17
N ALA A 71 -10.17 -4.42 -15.41
CA ALA A 71 -9.81 -5.84 -15.34
C ALA A 71 -9.97 -6.40 -13.93
N LEU A 72 -9.48 -5.66 -12.91
CA LEU A 72 -9.61 -6.06 -11.51
C LEU A 72 -11.06 -5.98 -11.02
N ALA A 73 -11.82 -4.96 -11.44
CA ALA A 73 -13.24 -4.82 -11.12
C ALA A 73 -14.05 -5.98 -11.70
N GLN A 74 -13.83 -6.33 -12.97
CA GLN A 74 -14.48 -7.46 -13.62
C GLN A 74 -14.12 -8.79 -12.96
N PHE A 75 -12.85 -8.96 -12.58
CA PHE A 75 -12.41 -10.15 -11.85
C PHE A 75 -13.18 -10.33 -10.54
N TYR A 76 -13.26 -9.28 -9.71
CA TYR A 76 -13.96 -9.35 -8.43
C TYR A 76 -15.49 -9.46 -8.58
N ALA A 77 -16.09 -8.78 -9.57
CA ALA A 77 -17.50 -8.93 -9.90
C ALA A 77 -17.83 -10.37 -10.37
N GLY A 78 -16.95 -11.00 -11.14
CA GLY A 78 -17.07 -12.39 -11.55
C GLY A 78 -17.04 -13.35 -10.35
N ARG A 79 -16.16 -13.11 -9.37
CA ARG A 79 -16.13 -13.90 -8.12
C ARG A 79 -17.37 -13.67 -7.25
N LEU A 80 -17.90 -12.45 -7.24
CA LEU A 80 -19.12 -12.12 -6.51
C LEU A 80 -20.34 -12.86 -7.07
N ALA A 81 -20.37 -13.18 -8.37
CA ALA A 81 -21.51 -13.85 -9.02
C ALA A 81 -21.86 -15.22 -8.42
N ASP A 82 -20.91 -15.85 -7.72
CA ASP A 82 -21.10 -17.12 -7.00
C ASP A 82 -21.83 -16.94 -5.65
N PHE A 83 -22.15 -15.70 -5.25
CA PHE A 83 -22.74 -15.37 -3.95
C PHE A 83 -24.00 -14.49 -4.08
N PRO A 84 -24.88 -14.48 -3.07
CA PRO A 84 -25.95 -13.50 -2.99
C PRO A 84 -25.41 -12.07 -2.91
N THR A 85 -26.04 -11.13 -3.61
CA THR A 85 -25.73 -9.71 -3.48
C THR A 85 -25.89 -9.26 -2.02
N PRO A 86 -24.88 -8.62 -1.41
CA PRO A 86 -25.00 -8.09 -0.06
C PRO A 86 -26.19 -7.13 0.08
N ALA A 87 -26.92 -7.23 1.20
CA ALA A 87 -28.01 -6.33 1.51
C ALA A 87 -27.50 -4.89 1.64
N ARG A 88 -28.28 -3.92 1.16
CA ARG A 88 -27.96 -2.50 1.31
C ARG A 88 -28.53 -1.97 2.63
N ASP A 89 -27.72 -2.08 3.67
CA ASP A 89 -28.00 -1.57 5.01
C ASP A 89 -26.99 -0.49 5.44
N GLU A 90 -27.15 0.00 6.66
CA GLU A 90 -26.25 1.01 7.24
C GLU A 90 -24.81 0.48 7.37
N ALA A 91 -24.64 -0.79 7.75
CA ALA A 91 -23.32 -1.41 7.90
C ALA A 91 -22.55 -1.42 6.57
N LEU A 92 -23.19 -1.81 5.46
CA LEU A 92 -22.59 -1.75 4.13
C LEU A 92 -22.30 -0.31 3.71
N THR A 93 -23.21 0.62 4.01
CA THR A 93 -23.04 2.04 3.67
C THR A 93 -21.79 2.62 4.33
N GLN A 94 -21.60 2.37 5.62
CA GLN A 94 -20.40 2.81 6.35
C GLN A 94 -19.12 2.10 5.86
N ALA A 95 -19.19 0.81 5.53
CA ALA A 95 -18.05 0.09 4.98
C ALA A 95 -17.61 0.64 3.61
N LEU A 96 -18.56 1.03 2.75
CA LEU A 96 -18.26 1.66 1.45
C LEU A 96 -17.71 3.07 1.63
N ALA A 97 -18.25 3.87 2.55
CA ALA A 97 -17.71 5.20 2.87
C ALA A 97 -16.26 5.11 3.39
N HIS A 98 -15.98 4.12 4.25
CA HIS A 98 -14.62 3.83 4.70
C HIS A 98 -13.71 3.41 3.54
N ALA A 99 -14.19 2.51 2.67
CA ALA A 99 -13.44 2.05 1.51
C ALA A 99 -13.10 3.18 0.54
N GLU A 100 -14.05 4.10 0.28
CA GLU A 100 -13.84 5.27 -0.56
C GLU A 100 -12.79 6.21 0.05
N ARG A 101 -12.91 6.52 1.34
CA ARG A 101 -11.96 7.37 2.07
C ARG A 101 -10.55 6.78 2.02
N LEU A 102 -10.37 5.51 2.39
CA LEU A 102 -9.08 4.81 2.31
C LEU A 102 -8.49 4.84 0.89
N THR A 103 -9.35 4.76 -0.13
CA THR A 103 -8.92 4.66 -1.53
C THR A 103 -8.47 6.00 -2.09
N ARG A 104 -9.28 7.05 -1.94
CA ARG A 104 -9.08 8.36 -2.59
C ARG A 104 -8.41 9.39 -1.70
N HIS A 105 -8.76 9.41 -0.42
CA HIS A 105 -8.36 10.47 0.51
C HIS A 105 -7.97 9.87 1.88
N PRO A 106 -6.96 8.98 1.95
CA PRO A 106 -6.65 8.28 3.20
C PRO A 106 -6.26 9.25 4.32
N VAL A 107 -5.64 10.39 3.99
CA VAL A 107 -5.27 11.46 4.94
C VAL A 107 -6.46 12.25 5.48
N ALA A 108 -7.68 12.01 5.00
CA ALA A 108 -8.88 12.62 5.57
C ALA A 108 -9.51 11.76 6.68
N ALA A 109 -8.92 10.60 6.99
CA ALA A 109 -9.41 9.74 8.06
C ALA A 109 -9.19 10.37 9.45
N THR A 110 -10.05 9.99 10.39
CA THR A 110 -10.07 10.50 11.76
C THR A 110 -10.63 9.39 12.67
N PRO A 111 -10.44 9.46 14.00
CA PRO A 111 -11.03 8.50 14.93
C PRO A 111 -12.56 8.40 14.81
N ALA A 112 -13.25 9.52 14.53
CA ALA A 112 -14.71 9.55 14.41
C ALA A 112 -15.23 8.60 13.33
N HIS A 113 -14.50 8.47 12.21
CA HIS A 113 -14.87 7.56 11.14
C HIS A 113 -14.81 6.08 11.53
N LEU A 114 -13.90 5.69 12.43
CA LEU A 114 -13.87 4.33 12.95
C LEU A 114 -15.01 4.11 13.96
N HIS A 115 -15.38 5.15 14.70
CA HIS A 115 -16.54 5.11 15.60
C HIS A 115 -17.86 4.94 14.83
N GLU A 116 -18.02 5.58 13.67
CA GLU A 116 -19.18 5.38 12.78
C GLU A 116 -19.32 3.91 12.34
N LEU A 117 -18.21 3.25 12.01
CA LEU A 117 -18.23 1.81 11.69
C LEU A 117 -18.65 0.97 12.92
N GLN A 118 -18.12 1.27 14.11
CA GLN A 118 -18.49 0.58 15.35
C GLN A 118 -19.99 0.75 15.66
N GLN A 119 -20.53 1.96 15.50
CA GLN A 119 -21.96 2.24 15.68
C GLN A 119 -22.84 1.48 14.67
N ALA A 120 -22.31 1.24 13.46
CA ALA A 120 -22.98 0.42 12.45
C ALA A 120 -22.81 -1.10 12.67
N GLY A 121 -22.23 -1.53 13.78
CA GLY A 121 -22.15 -2.94 14.19
C GLY A 121 -20.88 -3.68 13.76
N TRP A 122 -19.87 -2.97 13.25
CA TRP A 122 -18.57 -3.56 12.92
C TRP A 122 -17.69 -3.75 14.16
N SER A 123 -17.16 -4.95 14.36
CA SER A 123 -16.17 -5.19 15.41
C SER A 123 -14.80 -4.59 15.04
N ASP A 124 -13.92 -4.40 16.03
CA ASP A 124 -12.54 -3.96 15.77
C ASP A 124 -11.80 -4.88 14.78
N ASP A 125 -12.02 -6.20 14.89
CA ASP A 125 -11.40 -7.20 14.01
C ASP A 125 -11.93 -7.08 12.58
N ASP A 126 -13.24 -6.79 12.42
CA ASP A 126 -13.84 -6.51 11.11
C ASP A 126 -13.29 -5.21 10.51
N ILE A 127 -13.18 -4.13 11.29
CA ILE A 127 -12.69 -2.83 10.80
C ILE A 127 -11.25 -2.93 10.35
N VAL A 128 -10.40 -3.61 11.12
CA VAL A 128 -9.00 -3.84 10.75
C VAL A 128 -8.91 -4.72 9.50
N THR A 129 -9.69 -5.79 9.41
CA THR A 129 -9.70 -6.66 8.22
C THR A 129 -10.25 -5.95 6.99
N LEU A 130 -11.30 -5.13 7.12
CA LEU A 130 -11.86 -4.29 6.05
C LEU A 130 -10.81 -3.29 5.55
N SER A 131 -10.09 -2.65 6.46
CA SER A 131 -9.02 -1.70 6.11
C SER A 131 -7.88 -2.40 5.36
N GLN A 132 -7.48 -3.61 5.80
CA GLN A 132 -6.49 -4.43 5.10
C GLN A 132 -6.97 -4.90 3.73
N LEU A 133 -8.24 -5.28 3.58
CA LEU A 133 -8.85 -5.62 2.29
C LEU A 133 -8.76 -4.45 1.31
N VAL A 134 -9.26 -3.28 1.70
CA VAL A 134 -9.29 -2.09 0.82
C VAL A 134 -7.87 -1.65 0.44
N ALA A 135 -6.94 -1.68 1.39
CA ALA A 135 -5.55 -1.34 1.13
C ALA A 135 -4.85 -2.38 0.23
N PHE A 136 -5.15 -3.67 0.40
CA PHE A 136 -4.66 -4.74 -0.48
C PHE A 136 -5.16 -4.59 -1.91
N VAL A 137 -6.47 -4.36 -2.13
CA VAL A 137 -7.01 -4.15 -3.48
C VAL A 137 -6.43 -2.88 -4.12
N SER A 138 -6.18 -1.83 -3.33
CA SER A 138 -5.49 -0.62 -3.80
C SER A 138 -4.04 -0.89 -4.25
N PHE A 139 -3.35 -1.81 -3.58
CA PHE A 139 -2.04 -2.31 -3.98
C PHE A 139 -2.12 -3.17 -5.25
N GLN A 140 -3.05 -4.13 -5.32
CA GLN A 140 -3.22 -4.97 -6.51
C GLN A 140 -3.52 -4.12 -7.74
N SER A 141 -4.38 -3.12 -7.62
CA SER A 141 -4.71 -2.23 -8.73
C SER A 141 -3.47 -1.54 -9.30
N ARG A 142 -2.63 -0.94 -8.43
CA ARG A 142 -1.37 -0.31 -8.83
C ARG A 142 -0.38 -1.31 -9.40
N LEU A 143 -0.27 -2.48 -8.78
CA LEU A 143 0.62 -3.52 -9.26
C LEU A 143 0.22 -3.97 -10.68
N VAL A 144 -1.07 -4.23 -10.92
CA VAL A 144 -1.58 -4.59 -12.25
C VAL A 144 -1.32 -3.48 -13.28
N VAL A 145 -1.70 -2.22 -12.97
CA VAL A 145 -1.51 -1.08 -13.89
C VAL A 145 -0.03 -0.85 -14.21
N GLY A 146 0.85 -0.92 -13.21
CA GLY A 146 2.29 -0.76 -13.38
C GLY A 146 2.91 -1.88 -14.23
N LEU A 147 2.52 -3.13 -13.97
CA LEU A 147 3.02 -4.29 -14.73
C LEU A 147 2.53 -4.27 -16.18
N GLN A 148 1.31 -3.80 -16.44
CA GLN A 148 0.80 -3.64 -17.80
C GLN A 148 1.67 -2.69 -18.64
N GLN A 149 2.30 -1.68 -18.03
CA GLN A 149 3.23 -0.77 -18.75
C GLN A 149 4.52 -1.47 -19.21
N LEU A 150 4.84 -2.64 -18.66
CA LEU A 150 5.97 -3.47 -19.07
C LEU A 150 5.57 -4.56 -20.09
N THR A 151 4.30 -4.60 -20.50
CA THR A 151 3.79 -5.53 -21.54
C THR A 151 3.67 -4.84 -22.90
N THR A 152 3.61 -5.61 -23.98
CA THR A 152 3.47 -5.11 -25.36
C THR A 152 2.09 -4.52 -25.68
N ALA A 153 1.12 -4.63 -24.76
CA ALA A 153 -0.26 -4.19 -24.94
C ALA A 153 -0.57 -2.86 -24.22
N ALA A 154 0.43 -2.16 -23.69
CA ALA A 154 0.22 -0.89 -22.98
C ALA A 154 -0.41 0.15 -23.92
N PRO A 155 -1.63 0.65 -23.66
CA PRO A 155 -2.23 1.69 -24.48
C PRO A 155 -1.43 2.99 -24.34
N LEU A 156 -1.20 3.66 -25.46
CA LEU A 156 -0.60 5.00 -25.50
C LEU A 156 -1.61 6.00 -24.93
N VAL A 157 -1.57 6.23 -23.61
CA VAL A 157 -2.32 7.31 -22.98
C VAL A 157 -1.35 8.42 -22.59
N ALA A 158 -1.42 9.52 -23.33
CA ALA A 158 -0.66 10.74 -23.03
C ALA A 158 -1.36 11.56 -21.94
N ASN A 159 -1.49 11.01 -20.72
CA ASN A 159 -1.80 11.84 -19.57
C ASN A 159 -0.48 12.38 -19.00
N THR A 160 -0.16 13.63 -19.28
CA THR A 160 1.05 14.31 -18.79
C THR A 160 0.80 15.12 -17.53
N ALA A 161 -0.35 14.94 -16.85
CA ALA A 161 -0.61 15.65 -15.60
C ALA A 161 0.42 15.25 -14.55
N ASP A 162 1.04 16.26 -13.94
CA ASP A 162 1.97 16.05 -12.84
C ASP A 162 1.19 15.66 -11.58
N VAL A 163 1.62 14.58 -10.93
CA VAL A 163 1.16 14.23 -9.59
C VAL A 163 2.04 14.98 -8.59
N THR A 164 1.39 15.78 -7.76
CA THR A 164 2.05 16.69 -6.83
C THR A 164 2.09 16.14 -5.41
N ALA A 165 2.83 16.81 -4.52
CA ALA A 165 2.78 16.51 -3.10
C ALA A 165 1.35 16.67 -2.57
N GLY A 166 0.86 15.67 -1.83
CA GLY A 166 -0.46 15.71 -1.21
C GLY A 166 -0.52 16.65 -0.01
N HIS A 167 -1.74 16.86 0.49
CA HIS A 167 -1.97 17.52 1.78
C HIS A 167 -1.72 16.54 2.93
N TRP A 168 -1.42 17.07 4.12
CA TRP A 168 -1.22 16.29 5.35
C TRP A 168 -1.84 16.99 6.56
N HIS A 169 -1.97 16.24 7.65
CA HIS A 169 -2.43 16.78 8.93
C HIS A 169 -1.45 17.79 9.52
N THR A 170 -1.96 18.97 9.86
CA THR A 170 -1.17 20.05 10.49
C THR A 170 -1.65 20.36 11.91
N GLN A 171 -2.57 19.54 12.45
CA GLN A 171 -2.98 19.62 13.84
C GLN A 171 -1.75 19.40 14.74
N PRO A 172 -1.50 20.26 15.75
CA PRO A 172 -0.31 20.14 16.60
C PRO A 172 -0.40 19.04 17.66
N LEU A 173 -1.59 18.46 17.85
CA LEU A 173 -1.87 17.44 18.84
C LEU A 173 -2.61 16.27 18.19
N THR A 174 -2.31 15.06 18.65
CA THR A 174 -3.04 13.84 18.31
C THR A 174 -4.37 13.76 19.06
N HIS A 175 -5.22 12.79 18.71
CA HIS A 175 -6.44 12.46 19.44
C HIS A 175 -6.21 12.25 20.96
N SER A 176 -5.06 11.70 21.34
CA SER A 176 -4.72 11.48 22.75
C SER A 176 -3.88 12.61 23.38
N ASN A 177 -3.88 13.80 22.79
CA ASN A 177 -3.14 14.98 23.24
C ASN A 177 -1.60 14.83 23.26
N LYS A 178 -1.02 13.95 22.44
CA LYS A 178 0.44 13.91 22.24
C LYS A 178 0.85 14.95 21.20
N THR A 179 2.08 15.45 21.26
CA THR A 179 2.61 16.38 20.25
C THR A 179 2.71 15.68 18.89
N ALA A 180 1.98 16.18 17.90
CA ALA A 180 1.98 15.64 16.55
C ALA A 180 2.99 16.37 15.64
N PRO A 181 3.60 15.69 14.65
CA PRO A 181 4.40 16.37 13.63
C PRO A 181 3.50 17.14 12.66
N THR A 182 3.81 18.41 12.45
CA THR A 182 3.05 19.30 11.54
C THR A 182 3.70 19.46 10.16
N ALA A 183 4.86 18.85 9.95
CA ALA A 183 5.59 18.83 8.70
C ALA A 183 6.29 17.48 8.50
N PHE A 184 6.58 17.17 7.23
CA PHE A 184 7.43 16.04 6.88
C PHE A 184 8.83 16.21 7.47
N THR A 185 9.40 15.10 7.95
CA THR A 185 10.64 15.12 8.72
C THR A 185 11.44 13.84 8.48
N GLN A 186 12.75 13.89 8.74
CA GLN A 186 13.59 12.70 8.91
C GLN A 186 13.78 12.34 10.39
N GLY A 187 13.06 12.97 11.32
CA GLY A 187 13.07 12.62 12.74
C GLY A 187 12.36 11.29 13.01
N GLU A 188 12.74 10.60 14.08
CA GLU A 188 12.04 9.38 14.50
C GLU A 188 10.69 9.73 15.14
N LEU A 189 9.64 9.03 14.71
CA LEU A 189 8.27 9.25 15.16
C LEU A 189 7.72 8.02 15.83
N GLY A 190 6.87 8.22 16.83
CA GLY A 190 5.92 7.23 17.31
C GLY A 190 4.68 7.20 16.42
N TRP A 191 3.90 6.12 16.51
CA TRP A 191 2.58 6.01 15.90
C TRP A 191 1.65 5.41 16.92
N GLU A 192 0.45 5.96 17.03
CA GLU A 192 -0.57 5.44 17.93
C GLU A 192 -1.83 5.05 17.17
N PRO A 193 -2.46 3.94 17.54
CA PRO A 193 -3.66 3.49 16.87
C PRO A 193 -4.92 4.16 17.42
N TRP A 194 -5.92 4.32 16.56
CA TRP A 194 -7.26 4.76 16.96
C TRP A 194 -8.17 3.62 17.41
N ILE A 195 -7.81 2.38 17.05
CA ILE A 195 -8.38 1.14 17.62
C ILE A 195 -7.30 0.49 18.48
N ALA A 196 -7.60 0.12 19.71
CA ALA A 196 -6.61 -0.48 20.59
C ALA A 196 -5.93 -1.69 19.93
N ALA A 197 -4.59 -1.69 19.92
CA ALA A 197 -3.82 -2.86 19.50
C ALA A 197 -4.08 -4.02 20.46
N LYS A 198 -4.26 -5.24 19.93
CA LYS A 198 -4.47 -6.43 20.75
C LYS A 198 -3.28 -6.61 21.71
N PRO A 199 -3.47 -6.72 23.05
CA PRO A 199 -2.39 -6.95 23.99
C PRO A 199 -1.59 -8.21 23.62
N LEU A 200 -0.26 -8.21 23.78
CA LEU A 200 0.58 -9.35 23.40
C LEU A 200 0.11 -10.66 24.09
N ALA A 201 -0.26 -10.58 25.36
CA ALA A 201 -0.76 -11.71 26.14
C ALA A 201 -2.13 -12.26 25.68
N ALA A 202 -2.86 -11.54 24.83
CA ALA A 202 -4.12 -12.01 24.26
C ALA A 202 -3.91 -12.82 22.96
N PHE A 203 -2.69 -12.85 22.43
CA PHE A 203 -2.32 -13.76 21.34
C PHE A 203 -1.96 -15.13 21.89
N SER A 204 -2.23 -16.21 21.13
CA SER A 204 -1.75 -17.55 21.48
C SER A 204 -0.21 -17.60 21.47
N GLU A 205 0.38 -18.62 22.09
CA GLU A 205 1.85 -18.78 22.07
C GLU A 205 2.42 -18.88 20.65
N GLU A 206 1.69 -19.56 19.74
CA GLU A 206 2.07 -19.65 18.33
C GLU A 206 1.99 -18.29 17.62
N GLU A 207 0.91 -17.54 17.86
CA GLU A 207 0.74 -16.18 17.31
C GLU A 207 1.84 -15.22 17.83
N GLN A 208 2.20 -15.32 19.11
CA GLN A 208 3.30 -14.54 19.70
C GLN A 208 4.65 -14.90 19.06
N ALA A 209 4.91 -16.18 18.80
CA ALA A 209 6.12 -16.62 18.12
C ALA A 209 6.23 -16.06 16.68
N VAL A 210 5.10 -16.01 15.95
CA VAL A 210 5.05 -15.39 14.61
C VAL A 210 5.37 -13.89 14.68
N LEU A 211 4.79 -13.17 15.64
CA LEU A 211 5.09 -11.74 15.85
C LEU A 211 6.57 -11.53 16.22
N ALA A 212 7.10 -12.35 17.12
CA ALA A 212 8.50 -12.28 17.56
C ALA A 212 9.48 -12.53 16.40
N ARG A 213 9.21 -13.50 15.52
CA ARG A 213 10.03 -13.82 14.35
C ARG A 213 10.28 -12.62 13.43
N PHE A 214 9.36 -11.66 13.40
CA PHE A 214 9.47 -10.46 12.58
C PHE A 214 9.80 -9.18 13.37
N GLY A 215 10.00 -9.28 14.69
CA GLY A 215 10.28 -8.13 15.57
C GLY A 215 9.05 -7.24 15.79
N HIS A 216 7.86 -7.83 15.78
CA HIS A 216 6.59 -7.09 15.84
C HIS A 216 5.94 -7.04 17.23
N THR A 217 6.52 -7.68 18.24
CA THR A 217 5.88 -7.81 19.58
C THR A 217 5.59 -6.46 20.24
N GLU A 218 6.55 -5.53 20.16
CA GLU A 218 6.45 -4.22 20.80
C GLU A 218 5.76 -3.15 19.94
N SER A 219 5.32 -3.50 18.72
CA SER A 219 4.72 -2.53 17.80
C SER A 219 3.21 -2.55 17.88
N ASP A 220 2.60 -1.45 18.34
CA ASP A 220 1.15 -1.27 18.34
C ASP A 220 0.56 -1.41 16.94
N TYR A 221 1.24 -0.89 15.91
CA TYR A 221 0.82 -1.03 14.53
C TYR A 221 0.72 -2.49 14.09
N PHE A 222 1.78 -3.27 14.32
CA PHE A 222 1.77 -4.67 13.91
C PHE A 222 0.84 -5.52 14.77
N ARG A 223 0.73 -5.26 16.09
CA ARG A 223 -0.27 -5.94 16.93
C ARG A 223 -1.71 -5.58 16.57
N LEU A 224 -1.98 -4.35 16.11
CA LEU A 224 -3.29 -3.98 15.58
C LEU A 224 -3.62 -4.79 14.33
N LEU A 225 -2.72 -4.82 13.34
CA LEU A 225 -2.93 -5.63 12.12
C LEU A 225 -2.99 -7.14 12.42
N GLY A 226 -2.31 -7.57 13.49
CA GLY A 226 -2.28 -8.94 13.99
C GLY A 226 -3.64 -9.47 14.45
N ARG A 227 -4.68 -8.62 14.58
CA ARG A 227 -6.08 -9.07 14.69
C ARG A 227 -6.49 -9.99 13.52
N ASN A 228 -5.83 -9.84 12.37
CA ASN A 228 -5.80 -10.83 11.30
C ASN A 228 -4.35 -11.24 11.01
N LEU A 229 -3.80 -12.07 11.90
CA LEU A 229 -2.38 -12.44 11.86
C LEU A 229 -1.93 -13.14 10.56
N PRO A 230 -2.71 -14.08 9.97
CA PRO A 230 -2.32 -14.69 8.70
C PRO A 230 -2.15 -13.66 7.58
N LEU A 231 -2.99 -12.61 7.54
CA LEU A 231 -2.88 -11.55 6.55
C LEU A 231 -1.66 -10.65 6.82
N LEU A 232 -1.41 -10.31 8.08
CA LEU A 232 -0.22 -9.57 8.48
C LEU A 232 1.06 -10.32 8.05
N GLU A 233 1.12 -11.63 8.29
CA GLU A 233 2.27 -12.45 7.91
C GLU A 233 2.54 -12.40 6.40
N GLN A 234 1.52 -12.62 5.56
CA GLN A 234 1.67 -12.55 4.10
C GLN A 234 2.09 -11.15 3.64
N ARG A 235 1.53 -10.10 4.25
CA ARG A 235 1.93 -8.72 3.97
C ARG A 235 3.39 -8.47 4.34
N THR A 236 3.85 -8.93 5.50
CA THR A 236 5.24 -8.79 5.96
C THR A 236 6.23 -9.56 5.08
N LEU A 237 5.86 -10.75 4.64
CA LEU A 237 6.68 -11.53 3.73
C LEU A 237 6.72 -10.90 2.32
N THR A 238 5.64 -10.24 1.90
CA THR A 238 5.62 -9.41 0.69
C THR A 238 6.59 -8.23 0.81
N ASP A 239 6.54 -7.46 1.91
CA ASP A 239 7.49 -6.37 2.19
C ASP A 239 8.94 -6.86 2.12
N LYS A 240 9.25 -7.95 2.84
CA LYS A 240 10.58 -8.55 2.84
C LYS A 240 11.03 -8.98 1.45
N GLY A 241 10.13 -9.63 0.70
CA GLY A 241 10.33 -10.04 -0.68
C GLY A 241 10.50 -8.89 -1.68
N ILE A 242 10.14 -7.66 -1.29
CA ILE A 242 10.32 -6.44 -2.10
C ILE A 242 11.52 -5.62 -1.63
N PHE A 243 11.88 -5.56 -0.35
CA PHE A 243 12.92 -4.63 0.12
C PHE A 243 14.29 -5.25 0.40
N TYR A 244 14.35 -6.57 0.62
CA TYR A 244 15.56 -7.25 1.10
C TYR A 244 16.15 -8.22 0.07
N THR A 245 15.84 -8.03 -1.22
CA THR A 245 16.34 -8.86 -2.32
C THR A 245 17.63 -8.29 -2.92
N SER A 246 18.52 -9.15 -3.42
CA SER A 246 19.69 -8.74 -4.19
C SER A 246 19.40 -8.41 -5.66
N GLY A 247 20.24 -7.56 -6.26
CA GLY A 247 20.16 -7.16 -7.67
C GLY A 247 18.94 -6.29 -8.00
N GLY A 248 18.83 -5.82 -9.24
CA GLY A 248 17.77 -4.91 -9.68
C GLY A 248 17.90 -3.52 -9.05
N LEU A 249 16.78 -2.92 -8.65
CA LEU A 249 16.77 -1.55 -8.10
C LEU A 249 17.48 -1.53 -6.73
N PRO A 250 18.44 -0.64 -6.48
CA PRO A 250 19.06 -0.45 -5.18
C PRO A 250 18.03 -0.19 -4.07
N ARG A 251 18.29 -0.70 -2.86
CA ARG A 251 17.39 -0.50 -1.73
C ARG A 251 17.17 0.99 -1.43
N SER A 252 18.19 1.84 -1.56
CA SER A 252 18.04 3.30 -1.40
C SER A 252 16.94 3.88 -2.28
N GLU A 253 16.83 3.41 -3.53
CA GLU A 253 15.83 3.88 -4.49
C GLU A 253 14.44 3.25 -4.25
N ARG A 254 14.37 2.03 -3.69
CA ARG A 254 13.11 1.45 -3.18
C ARG A 254 12.56 2.27 -2.01
N GLU A 255 13.43 2.69 -1.09
CA GLU A 255 13.09 3.55 0.05
C GLU A 255 12.75 5.00 -0.40
N LEU A 256 13.39 5.50 -1.46
CA LEU A 256 13.01 6.75 -2.12
C LEU A 256 11.58 6.65 -2.68
N ALA A 257 11.25 5.60 -3.42
CA ALA A 257 9.91 5.38 -3.95
C ALA A 257 8.85 5.35 -2.82
N ALA A 258 9.15 4.66 -1.71
CA ALA A 258 8.31 4.64 -0.51
C ALA A 258 8.09 6.05 0.09
N THR A 259 9.13 6.89 0.08
CA THR A 259 9.07 8.28 0.54
C THR A 259 8.17 9.12 -0.37
N VAL A 260 8.31 8.97 -1.69
CA VAL A 260 7.49 9.67 -2.69
C VAL A 260 6.02 9.29 -2.54
N VAL A 261 5.69 8.00 -2.42
CA VAL A 261 4.31 7.53 -2.23
C VAL A 261 3.71 8.16 -0.97
N SER A 262 4.51 8.24 0.10
CA SER A 262 4.10 8.84 1.37
C SER A 262 3.88 10.35 1.26
N LYS A 263 4.66 11.05 0.42
CA LYS A 263 4.44 12.46 0.08
C LYS A 263 3.17 12.68 -0.75
N VAL A 264 2.84 11.78 -1.68
CA VAL A 264 1.58 11.86 -2.45
C VAL A 264 0.38 11.62 -1.53
N ASN A 265 0.46 10.63 -0.64
CA ASN A 265 -0.65 10.26 0.24
C ASN A 265 -0.77 11.12 1.51
N GLY A 266 0.20 12.00 1.81
CA GLY A 266 0.18 12.82 3.03
C GLY A 266 0.61 12.09 4.32
N CYS A 267 1.29 10.94 4.20
CA CYS A 267 1.65 10.10 5.35
C CYS A 267 3.01 10.51 5.96
N ILE A 268 2.98 11.39 6.96
CA ILE A 268 4.20 11.89 7.64
C ILE A 268 5.01 10.74 8.27
N TYR A 269 4.36 9.79 8.96
CA TYR A 269 5.06 8.68 9.61
C TYR A 269 5.87 7.85 8.61
N CYS A 270 5.22 7.39 7.53
CA CYS A 270 5.88 6.57 6.53
C CYS A 270 6.99 7.36 5.82
N ALA A 271 6.73 8.62 5.47
CA ALA A 271 7.74 9.47 4.87
C ALA A 271 8.96 9.61 5.80
N SER A 272 8.79 9.77 7.11
CA SER A 272 9.91 9.80 8.06
C SER A 272 10.75 8.52 8.05
N VAL A 273 10.11 7.36 8.16
CA VAL A 273 10.82 6.07 8.21
C VAL A 273 11.61 5.83 6.92
N HIS A 274 10.97 6.07 5.78
CA HIS A 274 11.55 5.76 4.48
C HIS A 274 12.54 6.81 4.00
N ALA A 275 12.33 8.09 4.32
CA ALA A 275 13.30 9.15 4.04
C ALA A 275 14.59 8.92 4.80
N ARG A 276 14.54 8.58 6.10
CA ARG A 276 15.76 8.24 6.87
C ARG A 276 16.56 7.14 6.21
N LYS A 277 15.90 6.05 5.79
CA LYS A 277 16.56 4.91 5.14
C LYS A 277 17.09 5.29 3.76
N ALA A 278 16.33 6.03 2.96
CA ALA A 278 16.77 6.53 1.66
C ALA A 278 18.04 7.38 1.80
N SER A 279 18.05 8.35 2.72
CA SER A 279 19.20 9.20 3.07
C SER A 279 20.41 8.35 3.50
N GLN A 280 20.22 7.50 4.52
CA GLN A 280 21.29 6.66 5.08
C GLN A 280 21.95 5.74 4.04
N LEU A 281 21.16 5.16 3.12
CA LEU A 281 21.65 4.20 2.13
C LEU A 281 22.24 4.88 0.88
N SER A 282 21.64 5.99 0.43
CA SER A 282 22.10 6.73 -0.75
C SER A 282 23.25 7.69 -0.45
N LYS A 283 23.39 8.12 0.81
CA LYS A 283 24.25 9.22 1.24
C LYS A 283 23.87 10.57 0.60
N GLN A 284 22.59 10.76 0.26
CA GLN A 284 22.06 11.97 -0.37
C GLN A 284 21.03 12.68 0.52
N ASP A 285 21.40 12.93 1.78
CA ASP A 285 20.52 13.51 2.81
C ASP A 285 19.86 14.82 2.35
N ASP A 286 20.61 15.70 1.67
CA ASP A 286 20.09 16.97 1.13
C ASP A 286 19.06 16.76 0.03
N ALA A 287 19.24 15.76 -0.83
CA ALA A 287 18.31 15.46 -1.92
C ALA A 287 16.98 14.94 -1.38
N VAL A 288 17.04 14.05 -0.38
CA VAL A 288 15.85 13.55 0.31
C VAL A 288 15.17 14.66 1.11
N GLN A 289 15.93 15.54 1.78
CA GLN A 289 15.35 16.68 2.50
C GLN A 289 14.66 17.66 1.54
N ARG A 290 15.23 17.92 0.35
CA ARG A 290 14.56 18.72 -0.70
C ARG A 290 13.20 18.12 -1.09
N LEU A 291 13.13 16.81 -1.28
CA LEU A 291 11.87 16.10 -1.56
C LEU A 291 10.84 16.28 -0.42
N LEU A 292 11.26 16.16 0.85
CA LEU A 292 10.36 16.32 1.99
C LEU A 292 9.82 17.76 2.11
N ASN A 293 10.66 18.75 1.79
CA ASN A 293 10.34 20.17 1.86
C ASN A 293 9.38 20.65 0.77
N VAL A 294 9.06 19.83 -0.24
CA VAL A 294 8.10 20.19 -1.29
C VAL A 294 6.72 20.43 -0.65
N PRO A 295 6.12 21.64 -0.76
CA PRO A 295 4.82 21.95 -0.17
C PRO A 295 3.68 21.23 -0.91
N PRO A 296 2.46 21.15 -0.34
CA PRO A 296 1.30 20.59 -1.05
C PRO A 296 1.11 21.27 -2.40
N GLY A 297 0.83 20.49 -3.44
CA GLY A 297 0.71 21.00 -4.82
C GLY A 297 2.04 21.23 -5.55
N GLY A 298 3.19 21.08 -4.88
CA GLY A 298 4.51 21.19 -5.51
C GLY A 298 4.96 19.92 -6.25
N SER A 299 5.87 20.09 -7.21
CA SER A 299 6.50 18.98 -7.95
C SER A 299 7.54 18.25 -7.09
N LEU A 300 7.34 16.95 -6.87
CA LEU A 300 8.21 16.12 -6.03
C LEU A 300 9.60 15.88 -6.67
N ALA A 301 9.70 15.95 -8.00
CA ALA A 301 10.94 15.74 -8.74
C ALA A 301 11.80 17.01 -8.88
N ALA A 302 11.30 18.16 -8.42
CA ALA A 302 11.99 19.43 -8.56
C ALA A 302 13.37 19.43 -7.87
N GLY A 303 14.42 19.81 -8.61
CA GLY A 303 15.77 19.93 -8.07
C GLY A 303 16.47 18.59 -7.76
N GLN A 304 16.01 17.49 -8.36
CA GLN A 304 16.64 16.16 -8.29
C GLN A 304 17.46 15.88 -9.55
N ASP A 305 18.40 14.93 -9.46
CA ASP A 305 19.16 14.49 -10.65
C ASP A 305 18.26 13.73 -11.63
N PRO A 306 18.65 13.59 -12.92
CA PRO A 306 17.79 12.99 -13.94
C PRO A 306 17.29 11.57 -13.62
N ARG A 307 18.10 10.75 -12.94
CA ARG A 307 17.68 9.39 -12.58
C ARG A 307 16.63 9.43 -11.47
N TRP A 308 16.85 10.21 -10.43
CA TRP A 308 15.87 10.39 -9.36
C TRP A 308 14.60 11.08 -9.84
N GLN A 309 14.69 12.02 -10.78
CA GLN A 309 13.51 12.62 -11.42
C GLN A 309 12.64 11.55 -12.08
N ALA A 310 13.21 10.64 -12.87
CA ALA A 310 12.45 9.56 -13.50
C ALA A 310 11.79 8.63 -12.46
N ILE A 311 12.54 8.23 -11.42
CA ILE A 311 12.04 7.37 -10.34
C ILE A 311 10.91 8.04 -9.55
N ILE A 312 11.10 9.31 -9.16
CA ILE A 312 10.14 10.09 -8.38
C ILE A 312 8.87 10.34 -9.20
N THR A 313 8.99 10.74 -10.46
CA THR A 313 7.85 10.97 -11.35
C THR A 313 7.05 9.69 -11.55
N PHE A 314 7.70 8.56 -11.86
CA PHE A 314 7.03 7.27 -11.99
C PHE A 314 6.31 6.87 -10.69
N ALA A 315 7.01 6.94 -9.55
CA ALA A 315 6.45 6.55 -8.26
C ALA A 315 5.25 7.44 -7.87
N ALA A 316 5.32 8.75 -8.12
CA ALA A 316 4.21 9.67 -7.85
C ALA A 316 2.99 9.35 -8.72
N ARG A 317 3.20 9.17 -10.03
CA ARG A 317 2.14 8.87 -11.00
C ARG A 317 1.46 7.52 -10.74
N LEU A 318 2.22 6.52 -10.32
CA LEU A 318 1.65 5.22 -9.93
C LEU A 318 0.92 5.30 -8.57
N SER A 319 1.30 6.24 -7.71
CA SER A 319 0.68 6.43 -6.40
C SER A 319 -0.68 7.13 -6.46
N ALA A 320 -0.97 7.91 -7.51
CA ALA A 320 -2.26 8.58 -7.68
C ALA A 320 -3.46 7.60 -7.71
N THR A 321 -4.66 8.11 -7.44
CA THR A 321 -5.93 7.37 -7.52
C THR A 321 -6.89 8.11 -8.46
N PRO A 322 -7.22 7.57 -9.66
CA PRO A 322 -6.62 6.37 -10.28
C PRO A 322 -5.13 6.57 -10.61
N ALA A 323 -4.41 5.47 -10.82
CA ALA A 323 -3.00 5.52 -11.20
C ALA A 323 -2.84 6.15 -12.59
N GLN A 324 -1.83 6.98 -12.77
CA GLN A 324 -1.66 7.82 -13.96
C GLN A 324 -0.43 7.44 -14.80
N VAL A 325 0.27 6.34 -14.47
CA VAL A 325 1.46 5.91 -15.24
C VAL A 325 1.12 5.52 -16.66
N SER A 326 2.06 5.77 -17.57
CA SER A 326 2.00 5.35 -18.96
C SER A 326 3.33 4.75 -19.44
N SER A 327 3.37 4.28 -20.68
CA SER A 327 4.58 3.77 -21.32
C SER A 327 5.71 4.82 -21.40
N HIS A 328 5.38 6.12 -21.47
CA HIS A 328 6.37 7.19 -21.46
C HIS A 328 7.17 7.22 -20.16
N ASP A 329 6.53 6.93 -19.02
CA ASP A 329 7.22 6.87 -17.74
C ASP A 329 8.22 5.70 -17.71
N VAL A 330 7.85 4.55 -18.30
CA VAL A 330 8.74 3.38 -18.46
C VAL A 330 9.93 3.71 -19.37
N ASP A 331 9.69 4.39 -20.49
CA ASP A 331 10.78 4.79 -21.40
C ASP A 331 11.74 5.79 -20.74
N SER A 332 11.22 6.69 -19.91
CA SER A 332 12.04 7.60 -19.10
C SER A 332 12.91 6.83 -18.09
N LEU A 333 12.38 5.79 -17.44
CA LEU A 333 13.15 4.92 -16.55
C LEU A 333 14.24 4.13 -17.30
N ARG A 334 13.93 3.62 -18.50
CA ARG A 334 14.92 2.93 -19.36
C ARG A 334 16.03 3.88 -19.80
N ALA A 335 15.69 5.11 -20.18
CA ALA A 335 16.66 6.14 -20.52
C ALA A 335 17.55 6.51 -19.31
N ALA A 336 17.01 6.42 -18.09
CA ALA A 336 17.75 6.55 -16.83
C ALA A 336 18.54 5.27 -16.43
N GLY A 337 18.56 4.25 -17.29
CA GLY A 337 19.35 3.02 -17.12
C GLY A 337 18.69 1.94 -16.25
N LEU A 338 17.37 1.99 -16.04
CA LEU A 338 16.66 0.90 -15.35
C LEU A 338 16.27 -0.20 -16.34
N ASP A 339 16.69 -1.43 -16.04
CA ASP A 339 16.23 -2.63 -16.75
C ASP A 339 14.86 -3.09 -16.26
N THR A 340 14.29 -4.12 -16.90
CA THR A 340 12.97 -4.66 -16.55
C THR A 340 12.87 -5.09 -15.08
N GLN A 341 13.94 -5.63 -14.49
CA GLN A 341 13.93 -6.07 -13.10
C GLN A 341 13.93 -4.88 -12.14
N ALA A 342 14.72 -3.83 -12.43
CA ALA A 342 14.72 -2.60 -11.65
C ALA A 342 13.38 -1.85 -11.74
N ILE A 343 12.74 -1.83 -12.91
CA ILE A 343 11.39 -1.23 -13.06
C ILE A 343 10.34 -2.06 -12.31
N LEU A 344 10.43 -3.40 -12.34
CA LEU A 344 9.57 -4.26 -11.52
C LEU A 344 9.73 -3.96 -10.03
N ASP A 345 10.96 -3.83 -9.54
CA ASP A 345 11.25 -3.50 -8.14
C ASP A 345 10.65 -2.13 -7.75
N LEU A 346 10.73 -1.14 -8.66
CA LEU A 346 10.12 0.17 -8.47
C LEU A 346 8.59 0.07 -8.36
N ILE A 347 7.94 -0.61 -9.32
CA ILE A 347 6.48 -0.84 -9.30
C ILE A 347 6.05 -1.52 -8.00
N GLN A 348 6.74 -2.58 -7.59
CA GLN A 348 6.43 -3.32 -6.37
C GLN A 348 6.59 -2.45 -5.12
N SER A 349 7.67 -1.69 -5.04
CA SER A 349 7.95 -0.79 -3.90
C SER A 349 6.88 0.30 -3.80
N THR A 350 6.57 0.96 -4.92
CA THR A 350 5.55 2.01 -4.99
C THR A 350 4.16 1.48 -4.65
N ALA A 351 3.75 0.36 -5.24
CA ALA A 351 2.45 -0.25 -4.96
C ALA A 351 2.32 -0.69 -3.49
N PHE A 352 3.38 -1.30 -2.92
CA PHE A 352 3.35 -1.76 -1.54
C PHE A 352 3.21 -0.58 -0.55
N PHE A 353 3.87 0.55 -0.81
CA PHE A 353 3.71 1.72 0.07
C PHE A 353 2.36 2.39 -0.05
N ALA A 354 1.69 2.26 -1.19
CA ALA A 354 0.30 2.65 -1.31
C ALA A 354 -0.63 1.78 -0.43
N TRP A 355 -0.30 0.51 -0.17
CA TRP A 355 -0.96 -0.31 0.87
C TRP A 355 -0.64 0.22 2.27
N ALA A 356 0.65 0.33 2.60
CA ALA A 356 1.11 0.69 3.93
C ALA A 356 0.57 2.05 4.38
N ASN A 357 0.66 3.09 3.53
CA ASN A 357 0.19 4.43 3.86
C ASN A 357 -1.31 4.46 4.19
N ARG A 358 -2.12 3.72 3.44
CA ARG A 358 -3.57 3.67 3.68
C ARG A 358 -3.86 3.15 5.08
N LEU A 359 -3.25 2.04 5.48
CA LEU A 359 -3.41 1.51 6.84
C LEU A 359 -2.90 2.49 7.91
N MET A 360 -1.73 3.09 7.69
CA MET A 360 -1.11 4.00 8.65
C MET A 360 -1.89 5.30 8.85
N LEU A 361 -2.57 5.79 7.81
CA LEU A 361 -3.35 7.02 7.83
C LEU A 361 -4.77 6.81 8.37
N THR A 362 -5.34 5.62 8.21
CA THR A 362 -6.75 5.40 8.55
C THR A 362 -6.97 4.66 9.86
N LEU A 363 -5.92 4.09 10.46
CA LEU A 363 -6.01 3.34 11.70
C LEU A 363 -5.28 4.01 12.87
N GLY A 364 -4.69 5.18 12.66
CA GLY A 364 -3.90 5.87 13.68
C GLY A 364 -3.16 7.08 13.14
N GLU A 365 -2.28 7.62 13.96
CA GLU A 365 -1.59 8.88 13.67
C GLU A 365 -0.18 8.94 14.29
N PRO A 366 0.74 9.74 13.71
CA PRO A 366 2.08 9.92 14.25
C PRO A 366 2.12 10.87 15.45
N PHE A 367 3.09 10.66 16.34
CA PHE A 367 3.44 11.59 17.41
C PHE A 367 4.96 11.68 17.61
N TRP A 368 5.43 12.73 18.26
CA TRP A 368 6.81 12.85 18.73
C TRP A 368 6.99 12.04 20.02
N PRO A 369 7.89 11.04 20.06
CA PRO A 369 8.20 10.31 21.28
C PRO A 369 8.65 11.26 22.39
N SER A 370 8.21 11.02 23.63
CA SER A 370 8.78 11.70 24.80
C SER A 370 10.21 11.20 24.99
N HIS A 371 11.19 12.09 24.91
CA HIS A 371 12.60 11.78 25.18
C HIS A 371 12.91 11.78 26.67
#